data_AF-A0A9W6ZAP2-F1
#
_entry.id   AF-A0A9W6ZAP2-F1
#
_cell.length_a   1.000
_cell.length_b   1.000
_cell.length_c   1.000
_cell.angle_alpha   90.00
_cell.angle_beta   90.00
_cell.angle_gamma   90.00
#
_symmetry.space_group_name_H-M   'P 1'
#
loop_
_entity.id
_entity.type
_entity.pdbx_description
1 polymer ?
#
loop_
_entity_poly.entity_id
_entity_poly.type
_entity_poly.pdbx_seq_one_letter_code
_entity_poly.pdbx_strand_id
1 'polypeptide(L)'
;MKVPDSLQTLGTNVFEECSKLVPSDINVKDSNAVVAHLRARPHTQACIRGDIPALKNALVDDPQFPFKQAPDGGTLLSFVFDKPVIVKFIIQTCPTATIDSKSPLEYAKEMKSPQLIIDMLEFLTADEMKVCGETEAEIQAAIVEKKATLSNNKSAMADIVDFTAREKATELQTKMFGELKAAAVDDAQVTFNELKVFCGDQAKRLGDLIAVVMNKYKTTDPRRYEPFEQVKDIAVKDQLPPPAALPLPEQVEFQLANATWYEEGFRAAMREVAAVFNEAKTCEEICEHYDIDNSNGKWSKELRAEVFNLDLRTNQVVRAKFGPPKGFPRALEKMSQGKTLRDLNRVTFEFEDPLLMALCFEVLHKKYSIHGLKNKYLQETFKEPPNLHMNLDIKDGWLCEVQMLFRDILLIKKELHKFYDVNRADGPFVVAGKLFKSLDDPGEQQRDEESKYRSGLDGGGERSLLTVIKEKESQLKADKKKKKKQVSSRPKWRWGERGDKE
;
A
#
# COMPACT_ATOMS: atom_id res chain seq x y z
N MET A 1 -0.68 43.43 -11.33
CA MET A 1 0.29 42.32 -11.48
C MET A 1 -0.47 41.01 -11.34
N LYS A 2 -0.35 40.08 -12.29
CA LYS A 2 -0.96 38.74 -12.17
C LYS A 2 -0.24 37.95 -11.08
N VAL A 3 -1.01 37.34 -10.19
CA VAL A 3 -0.53 36.42 -9.13
C VAL A 3 -0.06 35.12 -9.81
N PRO A 4 1.10 34.53 -9.45
CA PRO A 4 1.45 33.19 -9.89
C PRO A 4 0.43 32.19 -9.33
N ASP A 5 -0.06 31.28 -10.17
CA ASP A 5 -1.12 30.32 -9.84
C ASP A 5 -0.84 29.49 -8.58
N SER A 6 0.45 29.27 -8.24
CA SER A 6 0.87 28.51 -7.05
C SER A 6 0.60 29.16 -5.69
N LEU A 7 0.26 30.46 -5.65
CA LEU A 7 -0.11 31.16 -4.41
C LEU A 7 -1.62 31.44 -4.31
N GLN A 8 -2.36 31.34 -5.42
CA GLN A 8 -3.83 31.34 -5.41
C GLN A 8 -4.42 30.04 -4.86
N THR A 9 -3.60 28.98 -4.83
CA THR A 9 -3.95 27.64 -4.35
C THR A 9 -3.58 27.40 -2.89
N LEU A 10 -3.11 28.42 -2.16
CA LEU A 10 -2.99 28.31 -0.69
C LEU A 10 -4.43 28.27 -0.15
N GLY A 11 -4.94 27.07 0.12
CA GLY A 11 -6.27 26.87 0.71
C GLY A 11 -6.45 27.73 1.96
N THR A 12 -7.71 28.01 2.32
CA THR A 12 -8.08 28.99 3.35
C THR A 12 -7.28 28.86 4.65
N ASN A 13 -6.96 27.64 5.09
CA ASN A 13 -6.14 27.39 6.27
C ASN A 13 -4.69 27.81 6.11
N VAL A 14 -4.08 27.54 4.96
CA VAL A 14 -2.70 27.98 4.69
C VAL A 14 -2.66 29.49 4.60
N PHE A 15 -3.68 30.12 4.02
CA PHE A 15 -3.82 31.57 4.01
C PHE A 15 -4.00 32.14 5.42
N GLU A 16 -4.83 31.52 6.27
CA GLU A 16 -5.08 31.95 7.65
C GLU A 16 -3.82 31.84 8.50
N GLU A 17 -3.08 30.73 8.43
CA GLU A 17 -1.78 30.58 9.11
C GLU A 17 -0.72 31.53 8.55
N CYS A 18 -0.67 31.71 7.23
CA CYS A 18 0.23 32.67 6.59
C CYS A 18 -0.12 34.13 6.91
N SER A 19 -1.39 34.46 7.18
CA SER A 19 -1.83 35.79 7.58
C SER A 19 -1.36 36.15 8.98
N LYS A 20 -1.13 35.15 9.83
CA LYS A 20 -0.47 35.34 11.13
C LYS A 20 1.02 35.60 10.99
N LEU A 21 1.62 35.41 9.80
CA LEU A 21 3.03 35.70 9.54
C LEU A 21 3.27 37.14 9.02
N VAL A 22 2.29 38.01 9.18
CA VAL A 22 2.30 39.35 8.62
C VAL A 22 2.24 40.37 9.76
N PRO A 23 3.04 41.44 9.74
CA PRO A 23 2.98 42.51 10.73
C PRO A 23 1.56 43.01 10.99
N SER A 24 1.26 43.40 12.23
CA SER A 24 -0.09 43.79 12.67
C SER A 24 -0.65 45.02 11.96
N ASP A 25 0.21 45.82 11.32
CA ASP A 25 -0.16 46.93 10.45
C ASP A 25 -0.61 46.49 9.04
N ILE A 26 -0.46 45.21 8.70
CA ILE A 26 -1.04 44.62 7.49
C ILE A 26 -2.39 44.00 7.80
N ASN A 27 -3.39 44.40 7.02
CA ASN A 27 -4.74 43.85 7.13
C ASN A 27 -4.74 42.36 6.78
N VAL A 28 -4.80 41.50 7.79
CA VAL A 28 -4.85 40.04 7.65
C VAL A 28 -6.07 39.52 6.88
N LYS A 29 -7.13 40.35 6.75
CA LYS A 29 -8.30 40.05 5.90
C LYS A 29 -8.09 40.39 4.43
N ASP A 30 -7.02 41.13 4.09
CA ASP A 30 -6.64 41.43 2.72
C ASP A 30 -5.61 40.41 2.23
N SER A 31 -6.09 39.43 1.46
CA SER A 31 -5.24 38.38 0.94
C SER A 31 -4.16 38.83 -0.02
N ASN A 32 -4.33 39.97 -0.68
CA ASN A 32 -3.29 40.52 -1.53
C ASN A 32 -2.18 41.18 -0.71
N ALA A 33 -2.52 41.83 0.39
CA ALA A 33 -1.54 42.46 1.28
C ALA A 33 -0.70 41.41 2.03
N VAL A 34 -1.33 40.35 2.53
CA VAL A 34 -0.68 39.19 3.14
C VAL A 34 0.27 38.50 2.15
N VAL A 35 -0.22 38.20 0.94
CA VAL A 35 0.60 37.55 -0.09
C VAL A 35 1.74 38.45 -0.58
N ALA A 36 1.53 39.76 -0.69
CA ALA A 36 2.58 40.71 -1.05
C ALA A 36 3.70 40.77 0.00
N HIS A 37 3.34 40.74 1.29
CA HIS A 37 4.32 40.70 2.37
C HIS A 37 5.14 39.40 2.38
N LEU A 38 4.47 38.26 2.23
CA LEU A 38 5.14 36.95 2.18
C LEU A 38 6.05 36.81 0.96
N ARG A 39 5.73 37.47 -0.15
CA ARG A 39 6.60 37.57 -1.34
C ARG A 39 7.85 38.42 -1.12
N ALA A 40 7.76 39.45 -0.29
CA ALA A 40 8.89 40.32 0.00
C ALA A 40 9.96 39.64 0.88
N ARG A 41 9.70 38.43 1.38
CA ARG A 41 10.62 37.65 2.21
C ARG A 41 11.00 36.33 1.52
N PRO A 42 12.10 36.32 0.72
CA PRO A 42 12.55 35.14 -0.02
C PRO A 42 12.71 33.90 0.85
N HIS A 43 13.17 34.09 2.09
CA HIS A 43 13.44 33.01 3.03
C HIS A 43 12.16 32.35 3.59
N THR A 44 11.10 33.13 3.84
CA THR A 44 9.79 32.60 4.25
C THR A 44 9.19 31.75 3.13
N GLN A 45 9.35 32.18 1.88
CA GLN A 45 8.93 31.37 0.73
C GLN A 45 9.75 30.08 0.58
N ALA A 46 11.04 30.11 0.90
CA ALA A 46 11.88 28.90 0.90
C ALA A 46 11.39 27.87 1.94
N CYS A 47 11.03 28.32 3.15
CA CYS A 47 10.41 27.48 4.18
C CYS A 47 9.06 26.90 3.74
N ILE A 48 8.18 27.72 3.16
CA ILE A 48 6.88 27.26 2.68
C ILE A 48 7.04 26.21 1.57
N ARG A 49 8.03 26.36 0.68
CA ARG A 49 8.25 25.44 -0.44
C ARG A 49 9.14 24.23 -0.12
N GLY A 50 9.83 24.22 1.02
CA GLY A 50 10.86 23.21 1.30
C GLY A 50 12.08 23.32 0.38
N ASP A 51 12.43 24.53 -0.05
CA ASP A 51 13.57 24.79 -0.92
C ASP A 51 14.87 24.84 -0.10
N ILE A 52 15.50 23.67 0.07
CA ILE A 52 16.72 23.47 0.86
C ILE A 52 17.88 24.38 0.39
N PRO A 53 18.21 24.48 -0.92
CA PRO A 53 19.22 25.42 -1.38
C PRO A 53 18.95 26.88 -0.99
N ALA A 54 17.69 27.33 -1.13
CA ALA A 54 17.33 28.70 -0.76
C ALA A 54 17.41 28.92 0.77
N LEU A 55 17.02 27.94 1.58
CA LEU A 55 17.17 27.97 3.03
C LEU A 55 18.64 27.97 3.46
N LYS A 56 19.51 27.28 2.73
CA LYS A 56 20.96 27.30 2.97
C LYS A 56 21.57 28.66 2.72
N ASN A 57 21.19 29.31 1.63
CA ASN A 57 21.64 30.68 1.37
C ASN A 57 21.08 31.65 2.43
N ALA A 58 19.81 31.48 2.83
CA ALA A 58 19.18 32.27 3.89
C ALA A 58 19.94 32.21 5.21
N LEU A 59 20.39 31.02 5.61
CA LEU A 59 21.13 30.79 6.84
C LEU A 59 22.56 31.30 6.81
N VAL A 60 23.18 31.32 5.63
CA VAL A 60 24.49 31.95 5.43
C VAL A 60 24.37 33.46 5.58
N ASP A 61 23.32 34.05 5.00
CA ASP A 61 23.08 35.49 5.05
C ASP A 61 22.61 35.96 6.45
N ASP A 62 21.86 35.11 7.16
CA ASP A 62 21.31 35.38 8.48
C ASP A 62 21.23 34.09 9.33
N PRO A 63 22.27 33.79 10.13
CA PRO A 63 22.29 32.62 10.99
C PRO A 63 21.18 32.62 12.06
N GLN A 64 20.58 33.77 12.35
CA GLN A 64 19.46 33.89 13.29
C GLN A 64 18.10 33.72 12.62
N PHE A 65 18.05 33.53 11.31
CA PHE A 65 16.83 33.40 10.52
C PHE A 65 15.79 32.39 11.08
N PRO A 66 16.17 31.18 11.55
CA PRO A 66 15.20 30.22 12.09
C PRO A 66 14.57 30.67 13.41
N PHE A 67 15.26 31.54 14.14
CA PHE A 67 14.88 32.07 15.45
C PHE A 67 14.10 33.38 15.37
N LYS A 68 14.05 34.00 14.20
CA LYS A 68 13.26 35.21 14.02
C LYS A 68 11.80 34.87 14.30
N GLN A 69 11.20 35.67 15.17
CA GLN A 69 9.80 35.55 15.51
C GLN A 69 8.96 35.59 14.24
N ALA A 70 8.23 34.51 14.02
CA ALA A 70 7.05 34.50 13.19
C ALA A 70 6.05 35.50 13.80
N PRO A 71 5.30 36.26 12.97
CA PRO A 71 4.38 37.26 13.51
C PRO A 71 3.21 36.73 14.37
N ASP A 72 3.03 35.42 14.49
CA ASP A 72 2.14 34.77 15.46
C ASP A 72 2.77 34.64 16.88
N GLY A 73 4.01 35.09 17.03
CA GLY A 73 4.80 34.99 18.25
C GLY A 73 5.63 33.70 18.34
N GLY A 74 5.41 32.73 17.44
CA GLY A 74 6.20 31.51 17.31
C GLY A 74 7.53 31.77 16.60
N THR A 75 8.34 30.73 16.40
CA THR A 75 9.56 30.81 15.60
C THR A 75 9.30 30.29 14.20
N LEU A 76 10.14 30.68 13.23
CA LEU A 76 10.04 30.13 11.88
C LEU A 76 10.21 28.59 11.86
N LEU A 77 10.84 28.00 12.88
CA LEU A 77 10.85 26.55 13.14
C LEU A 77 9.45 25.97 13.37
N SER A 78 8.62 26.57 14.22
CA SER A 78 7.31 25.99 14.57
C SER A 78 6.42 25.82 13.33
N PHE A 79 6.60 26.69 12.34
CA PHE A 79 5.88 26.67 11.07
C PHE A 79 6.32 25.59 10.08
N VAL A 80 7.56 25.11 10.16
CA VAL A 80 8.13 24.11 9.23
C VAL A 80 8.29 22.73 9.87
N PHE A 81 7.84 22.56 11.11
CA PHE A 81 8.02 21.33 11.87
C PHE A 81 7.24 20.13 11.33
N ASP A 82 6.23 20.40 10.51
CA ASP A 82 5.49 19.41 9.73
C ASP A 82 6.27 18.86 8.53
N LYS A 83 7.42 19.45 8.20
CA LYS A 83 8.31 19.08 7.09
C LYS A 83 9.65 18.54 7.62
N PRO A 84 9.78 17.21 7.79
CA PRO A 84 10.97 16.58 8.37
C PRO A 84 12.29 16.98 7.70
N VAL A 85 12.26 17.19 6.38
CA VAL A 85 13.43 17.60 5.58
C VAL A 85 13.93 19.00 5.97
N ILE A 86 13.02 19.93 6.28
CA ILE A 86 13.38 21.29 6.72
C ILE A 86 13.84 21.28 8.17
N VAL A 87 13.17 20.54 9.05
CA VAL A 87 13.59 20.35 10.45
C VAL A 87 15.01 19.78 10.50
N LYS A 88 15.25 18.72 9.74
CA LYS A 88 16.58 18.11 9.58
C LYS A 88 17.61 19.13 9.12
N PHE A 89 17.29 19.91 8.10
CA PHE A 89 18.18 20.94 7.59
C PHE A 89 18.51 21.99 8.65
N ILE A 90 17.50 22.56 9.31
CA ILE A 90 17.66 23.58 10.34
C ILE A 90 18.52 23.07 11.50
N ILE A 91 18.27 21.86 11.99
CA ILE A 91 19.06 21.25 13.08
C ILE A 91 20.52 21.08 12.66
N GLN A 92 20.79 20.63 11.43
CA GLN A 92 22.18 20.48 10.93
C GLN A 92 22.95 21.80 10.89
N THR A 93 22.27 22.90 10.61
CA THR A 93 22.89 24.24 10.54
C THR A 93 22.86 25.00 11.85
N CYS A 94 21.93 24.70 12.76
CA CYS A 94 21.69 25.44 14.00
C CYS A 94 21.22 24.50 15.13
N PRO A 95 22.09 23.61 15.64
CA PRO A 95 21.66 22.55 16.56
C PRO A 95 21.29 23.04 17.97
N THR A 96 21.70 24.25 18.35
CA THR A 96 21.28 24.91 19.60
C THR A 96 19.89 25.56 19.50
N ALA A 97 19.18 25.34 18.40
CA ALA A 97 17.86 25.88 18.18
C ALA A 97 16.85 25.42 19.23
N THR A 98 16.11 26.34 19.85
CA THR A 98 14.95 26.01 20.70
C THR A 98 13.65 26.49 20.05
N ILE A 99 12.55 25.80 20.35
CA ILE A 99 11.20 26.06 19.85
C ILE A 99 10.32 26.21 21.08
N ASP A 100 9.78 27.40 21.32
CA ASP A 100 8.98 27.67 22.53
C ASP A 100 9.70 27.24 23.82
N SER A 101 11.02 27.49 23.88
CA SER A 101 11.91 27.08 24.98
C SER A 101 12.14 25.58 25.12
N LYS A 102 11.60 24.76 24.22
CA LYS A 102 11.84 23.32 24.13
C LYS A 102 12.98 23.06 23.16
N SER A 103 13.81 22.07 23.47
CA SER A 103 14.73 21.48 22.51
C SER A 103 13.93 20.90 21.33
N PRO A 104 14.57 20.75 20.15
CA PRO A 104 13.93 20.10 19.02
C PRO A 104 13.40 18.70 19.41
N LEU A 105 14.15 17.95 20.23
CA LEU A 105 13.76 16.60 20.66
C LEU A 105 12.50 16.59 21.56
N GLU A 106 12.40 17.52 22.51
CA GLU A 106 11.20 17.67 23.35
C GLU A 106 9.96 17.98 22.50
N TYR A 107 10.11 18.83 21.49
CA TYR A 107 9.05 19.12 20.53
C TYR A 107 8.66 17.88 19.71
N ALA A 108 9.64 17.10 19.23
CA ALA A 108 9.39 15.86 18.48
C ALA A 108 8.65 14.79 19.31
N LYS A 109 8.92 14.72 20.62
CA LYS A 109 8.20 13.84 21.56
C LYS A 109 6.75 14.25 21.74
N GLU A 110 6.49 15.55 21.88
CA GLU A 110 5.12 16.08 22.00
C GLU A 110 4.30 15.81 20.73
N MET A 111 4.93 15.89 19.57
CA MET A 111 4.34 15.55 18.28
C MET A 111 4.07 14.06 18.09
N LYS A 112 4.52 13.20 19.03
CA LYS A 112 4.38 11.74 18.97
C LYS A 112 4.74 11.18 17.59
N SER A 113 5.81 11.69 16.99
CA SER A 113 6.29 11.26 15.68
C SER A 113 7.59 10.47 15.84
N PRO A 114 7.52 9.13 15.95
CA PRO A 114 8.71 8.29 16.11
C PRO A 114 9.73 8.45 14.99
N GLN A 115 9.31 8.88 13.80
CA GLN A 115 10.25 9.10 12.69
C GLN A 115 10.98 10.44 12.82
N LEU A 116 10.27 11.51 13.19
CA LEU A 116 10.88 12.81 13.44
C LEU A 116 11.87 12.72 14.62
N ILE A 117 11.51 11.97 15.67
CA ILE A 117 12.42 11.68 16.79
C ILE A 117 13.70 11.00 16.28
N ILE A 118 13.62 9.95 15.45
CA ILE A 118 14.82 9.29 14.91
C ILE A 118 15.62 10.18 13.98
N ASP A 119 14.97 10.87 13.06
CA ASP A 119 15.60 11.79 12.12
C ASP A 119 16.25 12.98 12.85
N MET A 120 15.92 13.20 14.11
CA MET A 120 16.56 14.21 14.95
C MET A 120 17.67 13.58 15.79
N LEU A 121 17.44 12.40 16.36
CA LEU A 121 18.41 11.68 17.18
C LEU A 121 19.62 11.15 16.38
N GLU A 122 19.46 10.83 15.09
CA GLU A 122 20.57 10.45 14.21
C GLU A 122 21.51 11.63 13.88
N PHE A 123 21.13 12.87 14.23
CA PHE A 123 21.87 14.08 13.88
C PHE A 123 22.40 14.87 15.08
N LEU A 124 21.96 14.57 16.31
CA LEU A 124 22.48 15.21 17.51
C LEU A 124 23.86 14.64 17.85
N THR A 125 24.78 15.50 18.27
CA THR A 125 26.05 15.11 18.88
C THR A 125 25.83 14.61 20.32
N ALA A 126 26.79 13.84 20.87
CA ALA A 126 26.70 13.34 22.25
C ALA A 126 26.51 14.46 23.29
N ASP A 127 27.06 15.65 23.04
CA ASP A 127 26.90 16.82 23.90
C ASP A 127 25.50 17.46 23.77
N GLU A 128 24.88 17.41 22.60
CA GLU A 128 23.50 17.90 22.38
C GLU A 128 22.46 16.92 22.91
N MET A 129 22.75 15.60 22.88
CA MET A 129 21.92 14.59 23.51
C MET A 129 21.83 14.76 25.03
N LYS A 130 22.93 15.18 25.69
CA LYS A 130 22.95 15.48 27.14
C LYS A 130 22.01 16.61 27.56
N VAL A 131 21.73 17.56 26.67
CA VAL A 131 20.86 18.72 26.97
C VAL A 131 19.38 18.33 26.96
N CYS A 132 19.00 17.23 26.30
CA CYS A 132 17.60 16.85 26.11
C CYS A 132 16.98 16.02 27.26
N GLY A 133 17.66 15.89 28.40
CA GLY A 133 17.10 15.32 29.63
C GLY A 133 16.84 13.80 29.64
N GLU A 134 17.09 13.10 28.53
CA GLU A 134 17.19 11.64 28.49
C GLU A 134 18.65 11.22 28.46
N THR A 135 18.93 10.07 29.04
CA THR A 135 20.28 9.53 28.95
C THR A 135 20.55 9.12 27.49
N GLU A 136 21.75 9.40 27.00
CA GLU A 136 22.26 8.92 25.70
C GLU A 136 21.96 7.42 25.49
N ALA A 137 21.93 6.64 26.59
CA ALA A 137 21.57 5.23 26.61
C ALA A 137 20.10 4.93 26.24
N GLU A 138 19.13 5.70 26.74
CA GLU A 138 17.69 5.51 26.43
C GLU A 138 17.39 5.82 24.96
N ILE A 139 18.01 6.89 24.45
CA ILE A 139 17.94 7.31 23.06
C ILE A 139 18.55 6.25 22.13
N GLN A 140 19.75 5.77 22.47
CA GLN A 140 20.42 4.74 21.69
C GLN A 140 19.64 3.41 21.72
N ALA A 141 19.03 3.08 22.86
CA ALA A 141 18.13 1.93 22.97
C ALA A 141 16.92 2.07 22.03
N ALA A 142 16.27 3.25 21.98
CA ALA A 142 15.13 3.49 21.09
C ALA A 142 15.49 3.42 19.59
N ILE A 143 16.65 3.97 19.19
CA ILE A 143 17.16 3.85 17.82
C ILE A 143 17.44 2.39 17.48
N VAL A 144 18.12 1.66 18.37
CA VAL A 144 18.44 0.24 18.19
C VAL A 144 17.16 -0.58 18.09
N GLU A 145 16.18 -0.35 18.96
CA GLU A 145 14.89 -1.03 18.96
C GLU A 145 14.12 -0.78 17.66
N LYS A 146 14.08 0.47 17.16
CA LYS A 146 13.37 0.77 15.91
C LYS A 146 14.13 0.31 14.67
N LYS A 147 15.46 0.39 14.63
CA LYS A 147 16.27 -0.25 13.57
C LYS A 147 16.07 -1.76 13.55
N ALA A 148 16.02 -2.39 14.73
CA ALA A 148 15.67 -3.80 14.86
C ALA A 148 14.25 -4.05 14.35
N THR A 149 13.27 -3.22 14.70
CA THR A 149 11.89 -3.32 14.22
C THR A 149 11.78 -3.20 12.70
N LEU A 150 12.46 -2.22 12.08
CA LEU A 150 12.48 -2.04 10.62
C LEU A 150 13.19 -3.21 9.92
N SER A 151 14.29 -3.70 10.47
CA SER A 151 15.00 -4.88 9.98
C SER A 151 14.12 -6.13 10.07
N ASN A 152 13.45 -6.33 11.20
CA ASN A 152 12.51 -7.42 11.43
C ASN A 152 11.34 -7.35 10.45
N ASN A 153 10.77 -6.16 10.19
CA ASN A 153 9.71 -5.97 9.21
C ASN A 153 10.18 -6.33 7.78
N LYS A 154 11.42 -5.97 7.40
CA LYS A 154 12.00 -6.34 6.10
C LYS A 154 12.20 -7.85 5.97
N SER A 155 12.74 -8.49 7.01
CA SER A 155 12.90 -9.95 7.05
C SER A 155 11.54 -10.64 6.94
N ALA A 156 10.57 -10.18 7.74
CA ALA A 156 9.20 -10.69 7.74
C ALA A 156 8.56 -10.63 6.35
N MET A 157 8.83 -9.59 5.57
CA MET A 157 8.35 -9.48 4.19
C MET A 157 8.96 -10.53 3.26
N ALA A 158 10.25 -10.84 3.41
CA ALA A 158 10.88 -11.94 2.68
C ALA A 158 10.31 -13.30 3.10
N ASP A 159 9.91 -13.43 4.36
CA ASP A 159 9.36 -14.66 4.93
C ASP A 159 7.90 -14.93 4.52
N ILE A 160 7.19 -14.00 3.87
CA ILE A 160 5.84 -14.26 3.36
C ILE A 160 5.88 -15.43 2.37
N VAL A 161 6.88 -15.45 1.48
CA VAL A 161 7.06 -16.50 0.47
C VAL A 161 8.26 -17.36 0.86
N ASP A 162 7.98 -18.48 1.51
CA ASP A 162 8.98 -19.47 1.89
C ASP A 162 9.11 -20.54 0.81
N PHE A 163 10.13 -20.42 -0.05
CA PHE A 163 10.37 -21.37 -1.13
C PHE A 163 10.69 -22.78 -0.63
N THR A 164 11.42 -22.91 0.48
CA THR A 164 11.71 -24.20 1.10
C THR A 164 10.41 -24.88 1.54
N ALA A 165 9.47 -24.11 2.11
CA ALA A 165 8.17 -24.63 2.49
C ALA A 165 7.33 -25.05 1.27
N ARG A 166 7.39 -24.30 0.17
CA ARG A 166 6.72 -24.66 -1.09
C ARG A 166 7.28 -25.94 -1.69
N GLU A 167 8.60 -26.09 -1.72
CA GLU A 167 9.28 -27.30 -2.21
C GLU A 167 8.84 -28.50 -1.39
N LYS A 168 8.92 -28.43 -0.06
CA LYS A 168 8.49 -29.51 0.83
C LYS A 168 7.01 -29.88 0.65
N ALA A 169 6.11 -28.90 0.56
CA ALA A 169 4.69 -29.18 0.27
C ALA A 169 4.51 -29.87 -1.09
N THR A 170 5.28 -29.45 -2.11
CA THR A 170 5.24 -30.02 -3.45
C THR A 170 5.79 -31.46 -3.46
N GLU A 171 6.85 -31.74 -2.71
CA GLU A 171 7.41 -33.09 -2.54
C GLU A 171 6.38 -34.04 -1.92
N LEU A 172 5.77 -33.65 -0.80
CA LEU A 172 4.72 -34.44 -0.13
C LEU A 172 3.51 -34.66 -1.05
N GLN A 173 3.09 -33.63 -1.77
CA GLN A 173 1.97 -33.74 -2.72
C GLN A 173 2.32 -34.66 -3.91
N THR A 174 3.56 -34.60 -4.41
CA THR A 174 4.03 -35.46 -5.51
C THR A 174 4.11 -36.92 -5.07
N LYS A 175 4.62 -37.18 -3.86
CA LYS A 175 4.65 -38.51 -3.25
C LYS A 175 3.23 -39.07 -3.11
N MET A 176 2.33 -38.31 -2.49
CA MET A 176 0.92 -38.67 -2.32
C MET A 176 0.25 -38.97 -3.67
N PHE A 177 0.48 -38.15 -4.69
CA PHE A 177 -0.07 -38.38 -6.02
C PHE A 177 0.50 -39.65 -6.68
N GLY A 178 1.78 -39.96 -6.46
CA GLY A 178 2.41 -41.21 -6.89
C GLY A 178 1.76 -42.44 -6.24
N GLU A 179 1.50 -42.38 -4.94
CA GLU A 179 0.82 -43.43 -4.17
C GLU A 179 -0.63 -43.64 -4.67
N LEU A 180 -1.38 -42.55 -4.90
CA LEU A 180 -2.71 -42.63 -5.52
C LEU A 180 -2.68 -43.29 -6.90
N LYS A 181 -1.69 -42.96 -7.74
CA LYS A 181 -1.52 -43.58 -9.06
C LYS A 181 -1.17 -45.07 -8.99
N ALA A 182 -0.46 -45.48 -7.95
CA ALA A 182 -0.14 -46.88 -7.68
C ALA A 182 -1.30 -47.64 -7.00
N ALA A 183 -2.44 -46.99 -6.77
CA ALA A 183 -3.57 -47.49 -5.99
C ALA A 183 -3.20 -47.84 -4.53
N ALA A 184 -2.13 -47.25 -4.00
CA ALA A 184 -1.72 -47.38 -2.60
C ALA A 184 -2.47 -46.34 -1.75
N VAL A 185 -3.78 -46.56 -1.55
CA VAL A 185 -4.68 -45.59 -0.90
C VAL A 185 -4.30 -45.30 0.55
N ASP A 186 -3.90 -46.33 1.31
CA ASP A 186 -3.51 -46.17 2.72
C ASP A 186 -2.21 -45.34 2.86
N ASP A 187 -1.22 -45.61 2.00
CA ASP A 187 0.03 -44.84 1.97
C ASP A 187 -0.24 -43.37 1.58
N ALA A 188 -1.09 -43.14 0.58
CA ALA A 188 -1.53 -41.80 0.19
C ALA A 188 -2.22 -41.06 1.33
N GLN A 189 -3.01 -41.76 2.16
CA GLN A 189 -3.65 -41.18 3.33
C GLN A 189 -2.64 -40.81 4.42
N VAL A 190 -1.60 -41.62 4.63
CA VAL A 190 -0.49 -41.29 5.55
C VAL A 190 0.24 -40.04 5.06
N THR A 191 0.64 -39.99 3.80
CA THR A 191 1.32 -38.82 3.22
C THR A 191 0.42 -37.57 3.24
N PHE A 192 -0.89 -37.71 3.02
CA PHE A 192 -1.85 -36.61 3.15
C PHE A 192 -1.91 -36.06 4.57
N ASN A 193 -1.93 -36.92 5.60
CA ASN A 193 -1.92 -36.47 7.00
C ASN A 193 -0.63 -35.72 7.34
N GLU A 194 0.52 -36.17 6.85
CA GLU A 194 1.80 -35.46 6.98
C GLU A 194 1.77 -34.08 6.31
N LEU A 195 1.29 -34.02 5.06
CA LEU A 195 1.09 -32.78 4.32
C LEU A 195 0.15 -31.83 5.07
N LYS A 196 -0.95 -32.33 5.63
CA LYS A 196 -1.94 -31.57 6.39
C LYS A 196 -1.36 -30.94 7.65
N VAL A 197 -0.58 -31.69 8.43
CA VAL A 197 0.14 -31.17 9.61
C VAL A 197 1.11 -30.07 9.19
N PHE A 198 1.94 -30.34 8.17
CA PHE A 198 2.91 -29.36 7.66
C PHE A 198 2.23 -28.06 7.18
N CYS A 199 1.15 -28.16 6.40
CA CYS A 199 0.37 -27.01 5.96
C CYS A 199 -0.30 -26.27 7.13
N GLY A 200 -0.73 -26.99 8.17
CA GLY A 200 -1.23 -26.39 9.41
C GLY A 200 -0.19 -25.50 10.09
N ASP A 201 1.05 -25.97 10.21
CA ASP A 201 2.16 -25.20 10.79
C ASP A 201 2.49 -23.96 9.94
N GLN A 202 2.51 -24.10 8.61
CA GLN A 202 2.74 -22.97 7.70
C GLN A 202 1.60 -21.95 7.76
N ALA A 203 0.35 -22.39 7.89
CA ALA A 203 -0.79 -21.49 8.05
C ALA A 203 -0.70 -20.70 9.35
N LYS A 204 -0.25 -21.34 10.45
CA LYS A 204 0.00 -20.67 11.73
C LYS A 204 1.12 -19.63 11.60
N ARG A 205 2.27 -20.02 11.04
CA ARG A 205 3.41 -19.11 10.77
C ARG A 205 2.98 -17.86 10.01
N LEU A 206 2.20 -18.03 8.93
CA LEU A 206 1.67 -16.92 8.14
C LEU A 206 0.66 -16.07 8.92
N GLY A 207 -0.13 -16.68 9.81
CA GLY A 207 -1.02 -15.97 10.74
C GLY A 207 -0.24 -15.08 11.70
N ASP A 208 0.82 -15.61 12.32
CA ASP A 208 1.68 -14.87 13.25
C ASP A 208 2.38 -13.69 12.54
N LEU A 209 2.73 -13.86 11.27
CA LEU A 209 3.35 -12.83 10.42
C LEU A 209 2.44 -11.61 10.18
N ILE A 210 1.12 -11.77 10.23
CA ILE A 210 0.17 -10.67 10.03
C ILE A 210 0.43 -9.55 11.04
N ALA A 211 0.64 -9.88 12.32
CA ALA A 211 0.86 -8.89 13.36
C ALA A 211 2.13 -8.06 13.10
N VAL A 212 3.21 -8.71 12.66
CA VAL A 212 4.48 -8.06 12.31
C VAL A 212 4.30 -7.11 11.13
N VAL A 213 3.63 -7.57 10.07
CA VAL A 213 3.34 -6.74 8.89
C VAL A 213 2.40 -5.58 9.24
N MET A 214 1.40 -5.80 10.09
CA MET A 214 0.52 -4.72 10.54
C MET A 214 1.28 -3.66 11.36
N ASN A 215 2.28 -4.07 12.14
CA ASN A 215 3.11 -3.13 12.88
C ASN A 215 3.88 -2.18 11.94
N LYS A 216 4.34 -2.65 10.77
CA LYS A 216 4.91 -1.78 9.72
C LYS A 216 3.95 -0.64 9.37
N TYR A 217 2.72 -0.96 8.97
CA TYR A 217 1.76 0.06 8.52
C TYR A 217 1.40 1.07 9.63
N LYS A 218 1.33 0.61 10.89
CA LYS A 218 1.03 1.47 12.04
C LYS A 218 2.18 2.39 12.44
N THR A 219 3.43 1.93 12.29
CA THR A 219 4.61 2.61 12.87
C THR A 219 5.45 3.38 11.86
N THR A 220 5.35 3.07 10.55
CA THR A 220 6.11 3.75 9.51
C THR A 220 5.71 5.23 9.39
N ASP A 221 4.41 5.55 9.31
CA ASP A 221 3.90 6.92 9.46
C ASP A 221 2.50 6.88 10.12
N PRO A 222 2.43 7.06 11.46
CA PRO A 222 1.17 6.98 12.21
C PRO A 222 0.09 7.92 11.68
N ARG A 223 0.47 9.09 11.15
CA ARG A 223 -0.48 10.11 10.64
C ARG A 223 -1.16 9.66 9.35
N ARG A 224 -0.53 8.77 8.58
CA ARG A 224 -1.15 8.17 7.39
C ARG A 224 -2.10 7.04 7.78
N TYR A 225 -1.83 6.37 8.90
CA TYR A 225 -2.67 5.29 9.42
C TYR A 225 -3.89 5.81 10.22
N GLU A 226 -3.77 6.93 10.92
CA GLU A 226 -4.82 7.48 11.79
C GLU A 226 -6.20 7.65 11.10
N PRO A 227 -6.33 8.23 9.89
CA PRO A 227 -7.64 8.38 9.24
C PRO A 227 -8.36 7.04 9.02
N PHE A 228 -7.58 5.97 8.86
CA PHE A 228 -8.06 4.63 8.64
C PHE A 228 -8.60 3.97 9.93
N GLU A 229 -8.05 4.31 11.10
CA GLU A 229 -8.51 3.79 12.40
C GLU A 229 -9.91 4.31 12.79
N GLN A 230 -10.30 5.46 12.23
CA GLN A 230 -11.58 6.11 12.52
C GLN A 230 -12.75 5.47 11.78
N VAL A 231 -12.49 4.54 10.84
CA VAL A 231 -13.53 3.85 10.06
C VAL A 231 -14.26 2.84 10.94
N LYS A 232 -15.51 3.15 11.27
CA LYS A 232 -16.39 2.34 12.15
C LYS A 232 -17.19 1.30 11.37
N ASP A 233 -17.53 0.21 12.05
CA ASP A 233 -18.39 -0.82 11.48
C ASP A 233 -19.80 -0.30 11.17
N ILE A 234 -20.40 -0.82 10.11
CA ILE A 234 -21.80 -0.58 9.70
C ILE A 234 -22.48 -1.94 9.64
N ALA A 235 -23.63 -2.06 10.33
CA ALA A 235 -24.43 -3.27 10.35
C ALA A 235 -24.77 -3.69 8.91
N VAL A 236 -24.60 -4.99 8.64
CA VAL A 236 -24.77 -5.49 7.28
C VAL A 236 -26.24 -5.73 6.96
N LYS A 237 -26.70 -5.19 5.84
CA LYS A 237 -27.99 -5.50 5.23
C LYS A 237 -27.87 -6.70 4.29
N ASP A 238 -28.99 -7.38 4.12
CA ASP A 238 -29.09 -8.50 3.20
C ASP A 238 -29.19 -8.06 1.74
N GLN A 239 -28.75 -8.96 0.86
CA GLN A 239 -28.95 -8.84 -0.58
C GLN A 239 -30.44 -8.92 -0.90
N LEU A 240 -30.87 -8.30 -2.00
CA LEU A 240 -32.22 -8.49 -2.52
C LEU A 240 -32.55 -9.98 -2.62
N PRO A 241 -33.63 -10.45 -1.96
CA PRO A 241 -33.95 -11.86 -1.96
C PRO A 241 -34.42 -12.31 -3.36
N PRO A 242 -34.14 -13.56 -3.76
CA PRO A 242 -34.74 -14.13 -4.96
C PRO A 242 -36.24 -14.38 -4.72
N PRO A 243 -37.05 -14.61 -5.78
CA PRO A 243 -38.45 -14.96 -5.63
C PRO A 243 -38.63 -16.20 -4.76
N ALA A 244 -39.31 -16.05 -3.61
CA ALA A 244 -39.43 -17.10 -2.60
C ALA A 244 -40.22 -18.33 -3.07
N ALA A 245 -40.99 -18.20 -4.15
CA ALA A 245 -41.75 -19.30 -4.76
C ALA A 245 -40.87 -20.30 -5.53
N LEU A 246 -39.62 -19.92 -5.89
CA LEU A 246 -38.71 -20.79 -6.63
C LEU A 246 -38.06 -21.83 -5.69
N PRO A 247 -37.80 -23.06 -6.16
CA PRO A 247 -36.89 -23.99 -5.49
C PRO A 247 -35.50 -23.37 -5.27
N LEU A 248 -34.79 -23.81 -4.23
CA LEU A 248 -33.48 -23.26 -3.87
C LEU A 248 -32.45 -23.24 -5.03
N PRO A 249 -32.32 -24.31 -5.86
CA PRO A 249 -31.45 -24.27 -7.03
C PRO A 249 -31.80 -23.13 -8.01
N GLU A 250 -33.09 -22.95 -8.32
CA GLU A 250 -33.57 -21.90 -9.23
C GLU A 250 -33.39 -20.50 -8.62
N GLN A 251 -33.54 -20.35 -7.30
CA GLN A 251 -33.20 -19.11 -6.59
C GLN A 251 -31.72 -18.75 -6.75
N VAL A 252 -30.82 -19.74 -6.73
CA VAL A 252 -29.38 -19.53 -6.94
C VAL A 252 -29.10 -19.12 -8.38
N GLU A 253 -29.70 -19.78 -9.36
CA GLU A 253 -29.57 -19.41 -10.79
C GLU A 253 -30.06 -17.98 -11.04
N PHE A 254 -31.20 -17.61 -10.45
CA PHE A 254 -31.74 -16.26 -10.53
C PHE A 254 -30.74 -15.21 -10.00
N GLN A 255 -30.12 -15.48 -8.85
CA GLN A 255 -29.11 -14.58 -8.27
C GLN A 255 -27.84 -14.49 -9.13
N LEU A 256 -27.39 -15.60 -9.73
CA LEU A 256 -26.25 -15.62 -10.65
C LEU A 256 -26.55 -14.87 -11.97
N ALA A 257 -27.78 -14.99 -12.46
CA ALA A 257 -28.24 -14.23 -13.62
C ALA A 257 -28.22 -12.73 -13.33
N ASN A 258 -28.77 -12.29 -12.18
CA ASN A 258 -28.68 -10.89 -11.75
C ASN A 258 -27.22 -10.42 -11.68
N ALA A 259 -26.34 -11.20 -11.06
CA ALA A 259 -24.93 -10.84 -10.97
C ALA A 259 -24.30 -10.57 -12.34
N THR A 260 -24.70 -11.32 -13.37
CA THR A 260 -24.21 -11.13 -14.74
C THR A 260 -24.68 -9.79 -15.33
N TRP A 261 -25.92 -9.38 -15.07
CA TRP A 261 -26.46 -8.08 -15.52
C TRP A 261 -25.76 -6.89 -14.88
N TYR A 262 -25.36 -7.00 -13.60
CA TYR A 262 -24.69 -5.90 -12.88
C TYR A 262 -23.16 -5.90 -13.05
N GLU A 263 -22.56 -6.98 -13.56
CA GLU A 263 -21.09 -7.16 -13.58
C GLU A 263 -20.36 -6.08 -14.38
N GLU A 264 -20.86 -5.72 -15.56
CA GLU A 264 -20.18 -4.74 -16.43
C GLU A 264 -20.16 -3.35 -15.79
N GLY A 265 -21.32 -2.87 -15.32
CA GLY A 265 -21.43 -1.58 -14.64
C GLY A 265 -20.59 -1.52 -13.37
N PHE A 266 -20.62 -2.59 -12.56
CA PHE A 266 -19.76 -2.70 -11.38
C PHE A 266 -18.28 -2.63 -11.73
N ARG A 267 -17.81 -3.39 -12.74
CA ARG A 267 -16.40 -3.38 -13.14
C ARG A 267 -15.96 -2.02 -13.68
N ALA A 268 -16.79 -1.38 -14.49
CA ALA A 268 -16.51 -0.05 -15.03
C ALA A 268 -16.35 0.97 -13.89
N ALA A 269 -17.32 1.00 -12.97
CA ALA A 269 -17.31 1.89 -11.81
C ALA A 269 -16.07 1.71 -10.91
N MET A 270 -15.69 0.48 -10.60
CA MET A 270 -14.52 0.22 -9.73
C MET A 270 -13.19 0.49 -10.46
N ARG A 271 -13.12 0.30 -11.78
CA ARG A 271 -11.95 0.67 -12.59
C ARG A 271 -11.76 2.18 -12.68
N GLU A 272 -12.84 2.93 -12.84
CA GLU A 272 -12.84 4.40 -12.82
C GLU A 272 -12.20 4.91 -11.53
N VAL A 273 -12.64 4.40 -10.37
CA VAL A 273 -12.06 4.77 -9.07
C VAL A 273 -10.55 4.49 -9.04
N ALA A 274 -10.11 3.29 -9.44
CA ALA A 274 -8.68 2.98 -9.48
C ALA A 274 -7.90 3.85 -10.49
N ALA A 275 -8.50 4.20 -11.63
CA ALA A 275 -7.86 5.03 -12.65
C ALA A 275 -7.59 6.43 -12.11
N VAL A 276 -8.59 7.09 -11.52
CA VAL A 276 -8.45 8.43 -10.95
C VAL A 276 -7.33 8.49 -9.91
N PHE A 277 -7.26 7.53 -9.00
CA PHE A 277 -6.18 7.47 -8.00
C PHE A 277 -4.79 7.31 -8.62
N ASN A 278 -4.67 6.48 -9.66
CA ASN A 278 -3.39 6.21 -10.31
C ASN A 278 -2.94 7.36 -11.23
N GLU A 279 -3.89 8.11 -11.80
CA GLU A 279 -3.65 9.26 -12.70
C GLU A 279 -3.38 10.56 -11.94
N ALA A 280 -3.97 10.73 -10.75
CA ALA A 280 -3.78 11.91 -9.92
C ALA A 280 -2.30 12.12 -9.55
N LYS A 281 -1.91 13.38 -9.41
CA LYS A 281 -0.58 13.81 -8.96
C LYS A 281 -0.56 14.06 -7.47
N THR A 282 -1.66 14.54 -6.91
CA THR A 282 -1.81 14.83 -5.48
C THR A 282 -3.12 14.26 -4.93
N CYS A 283 -3.24 14.20 -3.61
CA CYS A 283 -4.49 13.79 -2.97
C CYS A 283 -5.60 14.83 -3.19
N GLU A 284 -5.24 16.12 -3.29
CA GLU A 284 -6.18 17.21 -3.58
C GLU A 284 -6.90 17.01 -4.91
N GLU A 285 -6.19 16.60 -5.97
CA GLU A 285 -6.82 16.31 -7.26
C GLU A 285 -7.89 15.21 -7.15
N ILE A 286 -7.67 14.21 -6.29
CA ILE A 286 -8.66 13.15 -6.01
C ILE A 286 -9.85 13.74 -5.23
N CYS A 287 -9.57 14.55 -4.21
CA CYS A 287 -10.62 15.20 -3.42
C CYS A 287 -11.50 16.11 -4.28
N GLU A 288 -10.90 16.93 -5.13
CA GLU A 288 -11.61 17.80 -6.08
C GLU A 288 -12.45 16.99 -7.06
N HIS A 289 -11.90 15.90 -7.62
CA HIS A 289 -12.62 15.05 -8.57
C HIS A 289 -13.91 14.44 -7.98
N TYR A 290 -13.88 14.06 -6.70
CA TYR A 290 -15.01 13.40 -6.03
C TYR A 290 -15.78 14.30 -5.07
N ASP A 291 -15.48 15.60 -5.05
CA ASP A 291 -16.12 16.59 -4.18
C ASP A 291 -16.04 16.19 -2.69
N ILE A 292 -14.85 15.75 -2.28
CA ILE A 292 -14.47 15.38 -0.91
C ILE A 292 -13.91 16.62 -0.22
N ASP A 293 -14.44 16.95 0.95
CA ASP A 293 -13.94 18.06 1.76
C ASP A 293 -12.51 17.80 2.23
N ASN A 294 -11.61 18.70 1.82
CA ASN A 294 -10.21 18.76 2.27
C ASN A 294 -9.86 20.14 2.84
N SER A 295 -10.85 20.92 3.30
CA SER A 295 -10.64 22.28 3.81
C SER A 295 -9.67 22.32 5.00
N ASN A 296 -9.67 21.27 5.83
CA ASN A 296 -8.76 21.12 6.97
C ASN A 296 -7.39 20.52 6.62
N GLY A 297 -7.12 20.22 5.34
CA GLY A 297 -5.89 19.57 4.92
C GLY A 297 -5.73 18.12 5.40
N LYS A 298 -6.82 17.44 5.79
CA LYS A 298 -6.82 16.01 6.21
C LYS A 298 -6.10 15.11 5.21
N TRP A 299 -6.21 15.43 3.92
CA TRP A 299 -5.64 14.65 2.81
C TRP A 299 -4.38 15.28 2.22
N SER A 300 -3.90 16.40 2.76
CA SER A 300 -2.76 17.16 2.21
C SER A 300 -1.41 16.54 2.53
N LYS A 301 -1.20 15.33 2.01
CA LYS A 301 0.05 14.59 2.05
C LYS A 301 0.45 14.19 0.64
N GLU A 302 1.73 13.91 0.48
CA GLU A 302 2.27 13.39 -0.78
C GLU A 302 1.55 12.10 -1.18
N LEU A 303 0.96 12.06 -2.37
CA LEU A 303 0.23 10.90 -2.89
C LEU A 303 1.11 9.65 -3.06
N ARG A 304 2.41 9.82 -3.33
CA ARG A 304 3.35 8.72 -3.63
C ARG A 304 4.52 8.67 -2.66
N ALA A 305 4.21 8.58 -1.38
CA ALA A 305 5.24 8.46 -0.35
C ALA A 305 6.18 7.29 -0.65
N GLU A 306 7.48 7.56 -0.66
CA GLU A 306 8.51 6.58 -1.03
C GLU A 306 8.42 5.29 -0.20
N VAL A 307 8.12 5.43 1.09
CA VAL A 307 7.97 4.33 2.05
C VAL A 307 6.76 3.43 1.77
N PHE A 308 5.77 3.91 1.02
CA PHE A 308 4.52 3.20 0.71
C PHE A 308 4.33 3.02 -0.80
N ASN A 309 5.31 2.40 -1.46
CA ASN A 309 5.24 2.14 -2.89
C ASN A 309 4.61 0.78 -3.22
N LEU A 310 3.42 0.81 -3.83
CA LEU A 310 2.71 -0.39 -4.28
C LEU A 310 3.40 -1.06 -5.46
N ASP A 311 3.99 -0.31 -6.39
CA ASP A 311 4.75 -0.86 -7.51
C ASP A 311 5.69 0.19 -8.13
N LEU A 312 6.99 0.04 -7.87
CA LEU A 312 8.02 0.92 -8.39
C LEU A 312 8.12 0.92 -9.93
N ARG A 313 7.59 -0.11 -10.61
CA ARG A 313 7.63 -0.22 -12.07
C ARG A 313 6.48 0.53 -12.73
N THR A 314 5.27 0.40 -12.17
CA THR A 314 4.05 1.00 -12.76
C THR A 314 3.67 2.32 -12.12
N ASN A 315 4.26 2.66 -10.98
CA ASN A 315 3.95 3.85 -10.19
C ASN A 315 2.47 3.94 -9.79
N GLN A 316 1.78 2.80 -9.77
CA GLN A 316 0.40 2.68 -9.30
C GLN A 316 0.37 2.85 -7.78
N VAL A 317 -0.66 3.53 -7.28
CA VAL A 317 -0.96 3.65 -5.85
C VAL A 317 -2.09 2.72 -5.41
N VAL A 318 -2.90 2.23 -6.36
CA VAL A 318 -3.98 1.28 -6.13
C VAL A 318 -4.11 0.29 -7.28
N ARG A 319 -4.43 -0.97 -6.96
CA ARG A 319 -4.80 -1.99 -7.95
C ARG A 319 -6.18 -2.57 -7.65
N ALA A 320 -7.09 -2.54 -8.62
CA ALA A 320 -8.39 -3.20 -8.53
C ALA A 320 -8.32 -4.62 -9.11
N LYS A 321 -8.55 -5.64 -8.27
CA LYS A 321 -8.55 -7.07 -8.64
C LYS A 321 -9.96 -7.64 -8.50
N PHE A 322 -10.59 -7.93 -9.63
CA PHE A 322 -11.93 -8.51 -9.64
C PHE A 322 -11.87 -10.02 -9.41
N GLY A 323 -12.73 -10.52 -8.52
CA GLY A 323 -12.88 -11.95 -8.33
C GLY A 323 -13.47 -12.62 -9.59
N PRO A 324 -13.23 -13.93 -9.80
CA PRO A 324 -13.97 -14.66 -10.81
C PRO A 324 -15.46 -14.74 -10.41
N PRO A 325 -16.37 -14.86 -11.40
CA PRO A 325 -17.77 -15.17 -11.14
C PRO A 325 -17.89 -16.37 -10.20
N LYS A 326 -18.79 -16.28 -9.23
CA LYS A 326 -18.98 -17.38 -8.29
C LYS A 326 -19.65 -18.56 -9.00
N GLY A 327 -19.08 -19.75 -8.84
CA GLY A 327 -19.67 -20.98 -9.37
C GLY A 327 -20.95 -21.39 -8.65
N PHE A 328 -21.85 -22.04 -9.39
CA PHE A 328 -23.14 -22.53 -8.89
C PHE A 328 -23.03 -23.39 -7.62
N PRO A 329 -22.15 -24.43 -7.53
CA PRO A 329 -22.10 -25.29 -6.35
C PRO A 329 -21.81 -24.53 -5.06
N ARG A 330 -20.90 -23.55 -5.13
CA ARG A 330 -20.51 -22.73 -3.97
C ARG A 330 -21.59 -21.72 -3.59
N ALA A 331 -22.35 -21.22 -4.56
CA ALA A 331 -23.48 -20.34 -4.31
C ALA A 331 -24.63 -21.12 -3.63
N LEU A 332 -24.92 -22.32 -4.13
CA LEU A 332 -25.92 -23.23 -3.57
C LEU A 332 -25.58 -23.63 -2.13
N GLU A 333 -24.33 -24.03 -1.87
CA GLU A 333 -23.85 -24.36 -0.52
C GLU A 333 -24.00 -23.20 0.47
N LYS A 334 -23.73 -21.96 0.04
CA LYS A 334 -23.91 -20.78 0.90
C LYS A 334 -25.39 -20.53 1.21
N MET A 335 -26.26 -20.58 0.20
CA MET A 335 -27.68 -20.33 0.42
C MET A 335 -28.37 -21.47 1.20
N SER A 336 -27.94 -22.72 1.04
CA SER A 336 -28.48 -23.85 1.83
C SER A 336 -28.15 -23.74 3.32
N GLN A 337 -27.11 -22.98 3.67
CA GLN A 337 -26.77 -22.60 5.05
C GLN A 337 -27.54 -21.35 5.54
N GLY A 338 -28.53 -20.86 4.78
CA GLY A 338 -29.28 -19.65 5.10
C GLY A 338 -28.50 -18.34 4.92
N LYS A 339 -27.37 -18.35 4.20
CA LYS A 339 -26.54 -17.15 4.00
C LYS A 339 -26.94 -16.40 2.72
N THR A 340 -26.91 -15.08 2.79
CA THR A 340 -27.13 -14.20 1.63
C THR A 340 -25.89 -14.09 0.72
N LEU A 341 -26.11 -14.02 -0.59
CA LEU A 341 -25.06 -14.01 -1.61
C LEU A 341 -24.61 -12.58 -1.98
N ARG A 342 -23.80 -11.97 -1.11
CA ARG A 342 -23.27 -10.61 -1.30
C ARG A 342 -21.98 -10.54 -2.14
N ASP A 343 -21.31 -11.66 -2.32
CA ASP A 343 -20.01 -11.78 -2.99
C ASP A 343 -20.12 -12.38 -4.40
N LEU A 344 -21.21 -12.09 -5.11
CA LEU A 344 -21.40 -12.54 -6.51
C LEU A 344 -20.61 -11.65 -7.48
N ASN A 345 -20.73 -10.34 -7.34
CA ASN A 345 -19.83 -9.35 -7.94
C ASN A 345 -18.91 -8.84 -6.84
N ARG A 346 -17.60 -8.96 -7.05
CA ARG A 346 -16.63 -8.57 -6.02
C ARG A 346 -15.31 -8.05 -6.56
N VAL A 347 -14.75 -7.07 -5.86
CA VAL A 347 -13.43 -6.49 -6.15
C VAL A 347 -12.60 -6.39 -4.89
N THR A 348 -11.30 -6.57 -5.05
CA THR A 348 -10.30 -6.26 -4.03
C THR A 348 -9.48 -5.07 -4.52
N PHE A 349 -9.53 -3.95 -3.80
CA PHE A 349 -8.55 -2.89 -3.94
C PHE A 349 -7.32 -3.21 -3.10
N GLU A 350 -6.16 -3.17 -3.73
CA GLU A 350 -4.86 -3.37 -3.10
C GLU A 350 -4.13 -2.03 -2.98
N PHE A 351 -3.67 -1.70 -1.79
CA PHE A 351 -2.91 -0.48 -1.47
C PHE A 351 -1.61 -0.82 -0.75
N GLU A 352 -0.64 0.08 -0.81
CA GLU A 352 0.50 0.07 0.11
C GLU A 352 0.38 1.20 1.15
N ASP A 353 -0.35 2.28 0.83
CA ASP A 353 -0.46 3.45 1.69
C ASP A 353 -1.80 3.46 2.47
N PRO A 354 -1.77 3.46 3.81
CA PRO A 354 -2.97 3.56 4.64
C PRO A 354 -3.82 4.83 4.39
N LEU A 355 -3.18 5.96 4.09
CA LEU A 355 -3.89 7.22 3.85
C LEU A 355 -4.74 7.12 2.59
N LEU A 356 -4.20 6.51 1.53
CA LEU A 356 -4.90 6.36 0.25
C LEU A 356 -6.01 5.33 0.34
N MET A 357 -5.84 4.29 1.15
CA MET A 357 -6.93 3.37 1.46
C MET A 357 -8.08 4.11 2.15
N ALA A 358 -7.78 4.96 3.15
CA ALA A 358 -8.79 5.76 3.84
C ALA A 358 -9.47 6.78 2.90
N LEU A 359 -8.72 7.47 2.05
CA LEU A 359 -9.28 8.39 1.05
C LEU A 359 -10.17 7.65 0.04
N CYS A 360 -9.76 6.47 -0.42
CA CYS A 360 -10.58 5.66 -1.32
C CYS A 360 -11.85 5.15 -0.62
N PHE A 361 -11.81 4.86 0.69
CA PHE A 361 -13.02 4.57 1.46
C PHE A 361 -14.00 5.75 1.45
N GLU A 362 -13.52 6.98 1.67
CA GLU A 362 -14.35 8.20 1.66
C GLU A 362 -14.95 8.47 0.27
N VAL A 363 -14.17 8.25 -0.80
CA VAL A 363 -14.68 8.30 -2.17
C VAL A 363 -15.81 7.29 -2.41
N LEU A 364 -15.63 6.04 -1.98
CA LEU A 364 -16.66 5.00 -2.12
C LEU A 364 -17.91 5.32 -1.27
N HIS A 365 -17.72 5.83 -0.06
CA HIS A 365 -18.80 6.25 0.83
C HIS A 365 -19.59 7.45 0.29
N LYS A 366 -18.92 8.38 -0.40
CA LYS A 366 -19.55 9.51 -1.09
C LYS A 366 -20.32 9.07 -2.34
N LYS A 367 -19.78 8.15 -3.16
CA LYS A 367 -20.41 7.69 -4.41
C LYS A 367 -21.54 6.67 -4.22
N TYR A 368 -21.47 5.84 -3.18
CA TYR A 368 -22.34 4.68 -3.03
C TYR A 368 -22.91 4.54 -1.62
N SER A 369 -24.09 3.95 -1.52
CA SER A 369 -24.65 3.59 -0.21
C SER A 369 -23.93 2.35 0.34
N ILE A 370 -23.27 2.51 1.48
CA ILE A 370 -22.62 1.39 2.19
C ILE A 370 -23.65 0.67 3.05
N HIS A 371 -23.96 -0.57 2.67
CA HIS A 371 -24.96 -1.41 3.32
C HIS A 371 -24.34 -2.44 4.27
N GLY A 372 -23.02 -2.45 4.42
CA GLY A 372 -22.31 -3.24 5.41
C GLY A 372 -20.85 -2.85 5.40
N LEU A 373 -20.24 -2.74 6.57
CA LEU A 373 -18.84 -2.38 6.71
C LEU A 373 -18.27 -3.09 7.93
N LYS A 374 -17.15 -3.77 7.75
CA LYS A 374 -16.36 -4.36 8.82
C LYS A 374 -14.92 -3.95 8.68
N ASN A 375 -14.41 -3.21 9.66
CA ASN A 375 -13.01 -2.85 9.74
C ASN A 375 -12.22 -3.92 10.51
N LYS A 376 -11.77 -4.94 9.77
CA LYS A 376 -11.01 -6.04 10.36
C LYS A 376 -9.56 -5.65 10.67
N TYR A 377 -9.17 -4.38 10.61
CA TYR A 377 -7.84 -3.98 11.07
C TYR A 377 -7.81 -3.57 12.53
N LEU A 378 -8.97 -3.35 13.14
CA LEU A 378 -9.15 -2.97 14.54
C LEU A 378 -9.21 -4.17 15.50
N GLN A 379 -9.05 -5.40 15.00
CA GLN A 379 -8.99 -6.59 15.85
C GLN A 379 -7.66 -6.65 16.61
N GLU A 380 -7.74 -7.03 17.89
CA GLU A 380 -6.56 -7.22 18.76
C GLU A 380 -5.69 -8.41 18.30
N THR A 381 -6.33 -9.48 17.84
CA THR A 381 -5.66 -10.69 17.35
C THR A 381 -6.16 -11.02 15.94
N PHE A 382 -5.22 -11.24 15.02
CA PHE A 382 -5.55 -11.53 13.63
C PHE A 382 -5.78 -13.03 13.43
N LYS A 383 -7.04 -13.46 13.58
CA LYS A 383 -7.43 -14.85 13.25
C LYS A 383 -7.55 -15.08 11.74
N GLU A 384 -7.71 -14.00 10.99
CA GLU A 384 -7.78 -13.98 9.53
C GLU A 384 -7.05 -12.74 9.01
N PRO A 385 -6.53 -12.76 7.76
CA PRO A 385 -5.94 -11.58 7.13
C PRO A 385 -6.90 -10.38 7.21
N PRO A 386 -6.47 -9.26 7.82
CA PRO A 386 -7.33 -8.10 8.01
C PRO A 386 -7.64 -7.43 6.68
N ASN A 387 -8.84 -6.91 6.56
CA ASN A 387 -9.29 -6.13 5.42
C ASN A 387 -10.38 -5.13 5.85
N LEU A 388 -10.57 -4.10 5.03
CA LEU A 388 -11.78 -3.27 5.10
C LEU A 388 -12.80 -3.95 4.19
N HIS A 389 -13.80 -4.59 4.79
CA HIS A 389 -14.79 -5.38 4.06
C HIS A 389 -16.10 -4.61 4.01
N MET A 390 -16.55 -4.25 2.82
CA MET A 390 -17.74 -3.44 2.60
C MET A 390 -18.69 -4.08 1.58
N ASN A 391 -19.98 -3.77 1.73
CA ASN A 391 -21.03 -4.08 0.78
C ASN A 391 -21.61 -2.78 0.25
N LEU A 392 -21.43 -2.53 -1.05
CA LEU A 392 -21.89 -1.31 -1.71
C LEU A 392 -23.17 -1.62 -2.48
N ASP A 393 -24.19 -0.77 -2.34
CA ASP A 393 -25.31 -0.73 -3.29
C ASP A 393 -24.86 0.11 -4.50
N ILE A 394 -24.59 -0.58 -5.60
CA ILE A 394 -24.11 0.08 -6.84
C ILE A 394 -25.29 0.62 -7.64
N LYS A 395 -26.42 -0.09 -7.62
CA LYS A 395 -27.64 0.29 -8.34
C LYS A 395 -28.81 -0.61 -7.91
N ASP A 396 -29.99 -0.02 -7.77
CA ASP A 396 -31.27 -0.73 -7.63
C ASP A 396 -31.31 -1.74 -6.45
N GLY A 397 -30.53 -1.52 -5.38
CA GLY A 397 -30.47 -2.42 -4.23
C GLY A 397 -29.50 -3.59 -4.38
N TRP A 398 -28.79 -3.70 -5.51
CA TRP A 398 -27.85 -4.79 -5.76
C TRP A 398 -26.52 -4.58 -5.03
N LEU A 399 -26.27 -5.45 -4.05
CA LEU A 399 -25.06 -5.37 -3.22
C LEU A 399 -23.87 -6.06 -3.88
N CYS A 400 -22.77 -5.33 -4.00
CA CYS A 400 -21.46 -5.83 -4.43
C CYS A 400 -20.47 -5.88 -3.25
N GLU A 401 -19.62 -6.91 -3.21
CA GLU A 401 -18.56 -7.02 -2.19
C GLU A 401 -17.32 -6.22 -2.64
N VAL A 402 -16.89 -5.27 -1.81
CA VAL A 402 -15.62 -4.57 -2.00
C VAL A 402 -14.73 -4.85 -0.79
N GLN A 403 -13.50 -5.28 -1.04
CA GLN A 403 -12.49 -5.50 0.00
C GLN A 403 -11.30 -4.58 -0.26
N MET A 404 -10.79 -3.91 0.77
CA MET A 404 -9.55 -3.14 0.67
C MET A 404 -8.49 -3.82 1.53
N LEU A 405 -7.35 -4.15 0.93
CA LEU A 405 -6.26 -4.84 1.58
C LEU A 405 -4.94 -4.12 1.35
N PHE A 406 -4.07 -4.18 2.36
CA PHE A 406 -2.68 -3.84 2.16
C PHE A 406 -1.99 -4.91 1.32
N ARG A 407 -1.04 -4.52 0.48
CA ARG A 407 -0.30 -5.42 -0.42
C ARG A 407 0.27 -6.61 0.34
N ASP A 408 0.97 -6.34 1.43
CA ASP A 408 1.67 -7.36 2.20
C ASP A 408 0.68 -8.35 2.82
N ILE A 409 -0.45 -7.86 3.32
CA ILE A 409 -1.56 -8.69 3.82
C ILE A 409 -2.21 -9.51 2.69
N LEU A 410 -2.35 -8.94 1.50
CA LEU A 410 -2.86 -9.67 0.34
C LEU A 410 -1.91 -10.77 -0.12
N LEU A 411 -0.59 -10.56 -0.01
CA LEU A 411 0.42 -11.60 -0.29
C LEU A 411 0.32 -12.73 0.74
N ILE A 412 0.26 -12.41 2.04
CA ILE A 412 0.03 -13.39 3.11
C ILE A 412 -1.26 -14.18 2.84
N LYS A 413 -2.38 -13.50 2.55
CA LYS A 413 -3.67 -14.14 2.27
C LYS A 413 -3.59 -15.13 1.12
N LYS A 414 -2.91 -14.78 0.02
CA LYS A 414 -2.74 -15.65 -1.15
C LYS A 414 -1.93 -16.90 -0.83
N GLU A 415 -0.88 -16.75 -0.04
CA GLU A 415 -0.04 -17.87 0.35
C GLU A 415 -0.75 -18.76 1.37
N LEU A 416 -1.39 -18.14 2.36
CA LEU A 416 -2.18 -18.79 3.41
C LEU A 416 -3.30 -19.65 2.82
N HIS A 417 -4.05 -19.14 1.82
CA HIS A 417 -5.14 -19.89 1.19
C HIS A 417 -4.70 -21.25 0.64
N LYS A 418 -3.49 -21.36 0.07
CA LYS A 418 -2.97 -22.62 -0.45
C LYS A 418 -2.84 -23.66 0.66
N PHE A 419 -2.15 -23.31 1.74
CA PHE A 419 -1.99 -24.20 2.90
C PHE A 419 -3.33 -24.50 3.60
N TYR A 420 -4.22 -23.51 3.62
CA TYR A 420 -5.52 -23.63 4.25
C TYR A 420 -6.47 -24.58 3.51
N ASP A 421 -6.44 -24.57 2.18
CA ASP A 421 -7.24 -25.49 1.36
C ASP A 421 -6.84 -26.95 1.63
N VAL A 422 -5.55 -27.23 1.83
CA VAL A 422 -5.07 -28.55 2.27
C VAL A 422 -5.56 -28.89 3.66
N ASN A 423 -5.47 -27.96 4.61
CA ASN A 423 -5.89 -28.21 5.98
C ASN A 423 -7.42 -28.49 6.10
N ARG A 424 -8.21 -27.95 5.17
CA ARG A 424 -9.65 -28.19 5.09
C ARG A 424 -10.07 -29.38 4.25
N ALA A 425 -9.15 -29.98 3.49
CA ALA A 425 -9.48 -31.12 2.67
C ALA A 425 -9.88 -32.33 3.54
N ASP A 426 -10.90 -33.05 3.08
CA ASP A 426 -11.41 -34.26 3.72
C ASP A 426 -10.67 -35.53 3.26
N GLY A 427 -9.72 -35.41 2.32
CA GLY A 427 -8.91 -36.53 1.87
C GLY A 427 -7.94 -36.21 0.73
N PRO A 428 -7.07 -37.18 0.40
CA PRO A 428 -5.96 -36.99 -0.55
C PRO A 428 -6.41 -36.61 -1.96
N PHE A 429 -7.56 -37.12 -2.43
CA PHE A 429 -8.06 -36.84 -3.78
C PHE A 429 -8.41 -35.37 -4.00
N VAL A 430 -8.89 -34.68 -2.96
CA VAL A 430 -9.29 -33.26 -3.04
C VAL A 430 -8.07 -32.36 -3.33
N VAL A 431 -6.89 -32.79 -2.89
CA VAL A 431 -5.63 -32.03 -2.98
C VAL A 431 -4.58 -32.70 -3.85
N ALA A 432 -4.99 -33.64 -4.71
CA ALA A 432 -4.07 -34.32 -5.63
C ALA A 432 -3.51 -33.39 -6.73
N GLY A 433 -4.20 -32.30 -7.03
CA GLY A 433 -3.76 -31.30 -8.01
C GLY A 433 -2.71 -30.34 -7.44
N LYS A 434 -1.69 -29.98 -8.24
CA LYS A 434 -0.57 -29.12 -7.83
C LYS A 434 -1.02 -27.89 -7.04
N LEU A 435 -0.48 -27.73 -5.83
CA LEU A 435 -0.79 -26.63 -4.93
C LEU A 435 -0.11 -25.32 -5.36
N PHE A 436 1.15 -25.44 -5.77
CA PHE A 436 1.96 -24.37 -6.30
C PHE A 436 2.13 -24.56 -7.80
N LYS A 437 2.02 -23.47 -8.57
CA LYS A 437 2.38 -23.52 -9.99
C LYS A 437 3.90 -23.62 -10.11
N SER A 438 4.38 -24.10 -11.26
CA SER A 438 5.82 -24.13 -11.53
C SER A 438 6.41 -22.72 -11.37
N LEU A 439 7.61 -22.62 -10.81
CA LEU A 439 8.40 -21.38 -10.82
C LEU A 439 8.71 -20.92 -12.27
N ASP A 440 8.54 -21.79 -13.25
CA ASP A 440 8.65 -21.45 -14.68
C ASP A 440 7.37 -20.81 -15.26
N ASP A 441 6.26 -20.76 -14.52
CA ASP A 441 5.07 -20.03 -14.96
C ASP A 441 5.41 -18.53 -14.95
N PRO A 442 5.30 -17.81 -16.09
CA PRO A 442 5.58 -16.37 -16.17
C PRO A 442 4.84 -15.54 -15.10
N GLY A 443 3.65 -15.98 -14.67
CA GLY A 443 2.90 -15.33 -13.60
C GLY A 443 3.46 -15.57 -12.20
N GLU A 444 4.17 -16.68 -11.97
CA GLU A 444 4.92 -16.94 -10.73
C GLU A 444 6.24 -16.15 -10.74
N GLN A 445 6.97 -16.15 -11.87
CA GLN A 445 8.22 -15.40 -12.03
C GLN A 445 8.07 -13.91 -11.78
N GLN A 446 6.96 -13.31 -12.22
CA GLN A 446 6.69 -11.89 -11.96
C GLN A 446 6.54 -11.60 -10.46
N ARG A 447 5.96 -12.53 -9.69
CA ARG A 447 5.88 -12.41 -8.22
C ARG A 447 7.24 -12.60 -7.57
N ASP A 448 8.04 -13.52 -8.08
CA ASP A 448 9.38 -13.81 -7.57
C ASP A 448 10.35 -12.65 -7.79
N GLU A 449 10.29 -12.00 -8.97
CA GLU A 449 11.08 -10.80 -9.24
C GLU A 449 10.71 -9.64 -8.32
N GLU A 450 9.42 -9.44 -8.02
CA GLU A 450 8.97 -8.40 -7.09
C GLU A 450 9.48 -8.66 -5.66
N SER A 451 9.47 -9.92 -5.22
CA SER A 451 9.96 -10.32 -3.89
C SER A 451 11.48 -10.15 -3.74
N LYS A 452 12.26 -10.67 -4.71
CA LYS A 452 13.73 -10.59 -4.71
C LYS A 452 14.26 -9.16 -4.85
N TYR A 453 13.52 -8.29 -5.55
CA TYR A 453 13.90 -6.89 -5.71
C TYR A 453 13.79 -6.13 -4.38
N ARG A 454 12.75 -6.38 -3.57
CA ARG A 454 12.59 -5.74 -2.26
C ARG A 454 13.67 -6.16 -1.25
N SER A 455 14.14 -7.40 -1.28
CA SER A 455 15.24 -7.84 -0.41
C SER A 455 16.60 -7.23 -0.80
N GLY A 456 16.75 -6.72 -2.03
CA GLY A 456 18.03 -6.25 -2.57
C GLY A 456 18.25 -4.74 -2.56
N LEU A 457 17.22 -3.92 -2.35
CA LEU A 457 17.29 -2.47 -2.58
C LEU A 457 18.10 -1.66 -1.57
N ASP A 458 18.37 -2.18 -0.37
CA ASP A 458 19.12 -1.43 0.66
C ASP A 458 20.52 -1.99 0.94
N GLY A 459 20.99 -2.94 0.13
CA GLY A 459 22.35 -3.43 0.17
C GLY A 459 23.35 -2.48 -0.49
N GLY A 460 23.50 -1.25 0.03
CA GLY A 460 24.71 -0.41 -0.09
C GLY A 460 25.26 -0.06 -1.48
N GLY A 461 24.54 -0.31 -2.57
CA GLY A 461 24.96 0.07 -3.91
C GLY A 461 23.99 1.10 -4.49
N GLU A 462 24.41 2.37 -4.59
CA GLU A 462 23.75 3.42 -5.36
C GLU A 462 23.70 3.08 -6.87
N ARG A 463 23.01 2.01 -7.25
CA ARG A 463 22.57 1.82 -8.63
C ARG A 463 21.13 2.24 -8.73
N SER A 464 20.89 3.42 -9.30
CA SER A 464 19.53 3.88 -9.57
C SER A 464 18.77 2.83 -10.39
N LEU A 465 17.49 2.64 -10.06
CA LEU A 465 16.54 1.80 -10.79
C LEU A 465 16.59 2.04 -12.31
N LEU A 466 16.79 3.29 -12.73
CA LEU A 466 16.97 3.68 -14.13
C LEU A 466 18.17 2.99 -14.80
N THR A 467 19.25 2.75 -14.08
CA THR A 467 20.44 2.05 -14.58
C THR A 467 20.15 0.57 -14.80
N VAL A 468 19.53 -0.11 -13.82
CA VAL A 468 19.19 -1.54 -13.91
C VAL A 468 18.16 -1.80 -15.02
N ILE A 469 17.15 -0.93 -15.15
CA ILE A 469 16.16 -1.01 -16.23
C ILE A 469 16.83 -0.82 -17.60
N LYS A 470 17.69 0.20 -17.75
CA LYS A 470 18.42 0.45 -19.00
C LYS A 470 19.34 -0.71 -19.38
N GLU A 471 19.98 -1.34 -18.40
CA GLU A 471 20.81 -2.54 -18.61
C GLU A 471 19.96 -3.72 -19.09
N LYS A 472 18.86 -4.05 -18.41
CA LYS A 472 17.94 -5.13 -18.82
C LYS A 472 17.33 -4.87 -20.21
N GLU A 473 16.91 -3.64 -20.51
CA GLU A 473 16.42 -3.28 -21.85
C GLU A 473 17.48 -3.45 -22.92
N SER A 474 18.74 -3.08 -22.62
CA SER A 474 19.87 -3.25 -23.53
C SER A 474 20.17 -4.73 -23.76
N GLN A 475 20.06 -5.56 -22.73
CA GLN A 475 20.26 -7.00 -22.81
C GLN A 475 19.17 -7.69 -23.64
N LEU A 476 17.90 -7.33 -23.41
CA LEU A 476 16.76 -7.79 -24.24
C LEU A 476 16.89 -7.38 -25.71
N LYS A 477 17.37 -6.16 -25.99
CA LYS A 477 17.66 -5.70 -27.35
C LYS A 477 18.81 -6.51 -27.99
N ALA A 478 19.86 -6.81 -27.22
CA ALA A 478 20.97 -7.64 -27.67
C ALA A 478 20.54 -9.07 -28.01
N ASP A 479 19.69 -9.68 -27.19
CA ASP A 479 19.18 -11.04 -27.40
C ASP A 479 18.23 -11.14 -28.59
N LYS A 480 17.36 -10.13 -28.79
CA LYS A 480 16.56 -10.02 -30.02
C LYS A 480 17.44 -9.90 -31.26
N LYS A 481 18.55 -9.15 -31.19
CA LYS A 481 19.52 -9.01 -32.30
C LYS A 481 20.26 -10.32 -32.59
N LYS A 482 20.62 -11.08 -31.55
CA LYS A 482 21.23 -12.43 -31.68
C LYS A 482 20.25 -13.42 -32.32
N LYS A 483 19.01 -13.49 -31.85
CA LYS A 483 17.96 -14.34 -32.46
C LYS A 483 17.73 -13.99 -33.93
N LYS A 484 17.70 -12.70 -34.29
CA LYS A 484 17.50 -12.27 -35.69
C LYS A 484 18.68 -12.68 -36.60
N LYS A 485 19.92 -12.64 -36.10
CA LYS A 485 21.10 -13.16 -36.82
C LYS A 485 21.05 -14.67 -37.00
N GLN A 486 20.61 -15.41 -35.97
CA GLN A 486 20.54 -16.88 -36.00
C GLN A 486 19.45 -17.41 -36.95
N VAL A 487 18.37 -16.64 -37.17
CA VAL A 487 17.35 -16.94 -38.19
C VAL A 487 17.86 -16.67 -39.61
N SER A 488 18.73 -15.66 -39.80
CA SER A 488 19.31 -15.33 -41.11
C SER A 488 20.41 -16.30 -41.59
N SER A 489 20.93 -17.14 -40.71
CA SER A 489 21.99 -18.13 -41.02
C SER A 489 21.46 -19.54 -41.32
N ARG A 490 20.13 -19.73 -41.45
CA ARG A 490 19.59 -21.02 -41.93
C ARG A 490 19.89 -21.17 -43.43
N PRO A 491 20.45 -22.31 -43.88
CA PRO A 491 20.73 -22.54 -45.29
C PRO A 491 19.44 -22.41 -46.10
N LYS A 492 19.46 -21.58 -47.16
CA LYS A 492 18.40 -21.58 -48.16
C LYS A 492 18.42 -22.95 -48.84
N TRP A 493 17.46 -23.81 -48.49
CA TRP A 493 17.19 -25.03 -49.24
C TRP A 493 16.79 -24.62 -50.67
N ARG A 494 17.72 -24.78 -51.62
CA ARG A 494 17.42 -24.71 -53.05
C ARG A 494 16.55 -25.91 -53.39
N TRP A 495 15.32 -25.67 -53.78
CA TRP A 495 14.50 -26.63 -54.49
C TRP A 495 15.13 -26.86 -55.86
N GLY A 496 15.94 -27.91 -55.97
CA GLY A 496 16.45 -28.44 -57.22
C GLY A 496 15.42 -29.41 -57.81
N GLU A 497 15.01 -29.08 -59.03
CA GLU A 497 14.44 -29.91 -60.09
C GLU A 497 14.53 -31.42 -59.82
N ARG A 498 13.36 -32.09 -59.76
CA ARG A 498 13.27 -33.50 -60.14
C ARG A 498 12.62 -33.55 -61.51
N GLY A 499 13.42 -33.97 -62.48
CA GLY A 499 12.98 -34.25 -63.83
C GLY A 499 12.12 -35.50 -63.91
N ASP A 500 11.31 -35.49 -64.95
CA ASP A 500 10.66 -36.64 -65.54
C ASP A 500 11.70 -37.73 -65.91
N LYS A 501 11.38 -38.99 -65.64
CA LYS A 501 11.48 -40.12 -66.59
C LYS A 501 11.04 -41.45 -65.96
N GLU A 502 10.13 -42.09 -66.70
CA GLU A 502 9.75 -43.52 -66.87
C GLU A 502 9.81 -44.49 -65.68
#